data_AF-A0A925ECC0-F1
#
_entry.id   AF-A0A925ECC0-F1
#
_cell.length_a   1.000
_cell.length_b   1.000
_cell.length_c   1.000
_cell.angle_alpha   90.00
_cell.angle_beta   90.00
_cell.angle_gamma   90.00
#
_symmetry.space_group_name_H-M   'P 1'
#
loop_
_entity.id
_entity.type
_entity.pdbx_description
1 polymer ?
#
loop_
_entity_poly.entity_id
_entity_poly.type
_entity_poly.pdbx_seq_one_letter_code
_entity_poly.pdbx_strand_id
1 'polypeptide(L)' 'RILNTDYLDDVSTSYIDHHLFSTYLPVHLAAVAQQLYNRKGELNPGDATRPGDQRGSAEHDDSFFTIHLKAGIILGRQRR' A
#
# COMPACT_ATOMS: atom_id res chain seq x y z
N ARG A 1 -12.91 11.75 8.94
CA ARG A 1 -13.10 10.65 7.96
C ARG A 1 -12.32 9.47 8.52
N ILE A 2 -12.99 8.36 8.84
CA ILE A 2 -12.33 7.12 9.29
C ILE A 2 -12.10 6.32 8.01
N LEU A 3 -10.84 6.04 7.69
CA LEU A 3 -10.45 5.18 6.58
C LEU A 3 -10.12 3.81 7.17
N ASN A 4 -10.67 2.75 6.58
CA ASN A 4 -10.39 1.36 6.96
C ASN A 4 -9.20 0.77 6.17
N THR A 5 -8.68 1.53 5.21
CA THR A 5 -7.48 1.21 4.44
C THR A 5 -6.26 1.85 5.11
N ASP A 6 -5.08 1.28 4.87
CA ASP A 6 -3.85 1.83 5.41
C ASP A 6 -3.58 3.24 4.82
N TYR A 7 -2.73 4.02 5.50
CA TYR A 7 -2.40 5.40 5.11
C TYR A 7 -1.68 5.51 3.75
N LEU A 8 -1.32 4.36 3.14
CA LEU A 8 -0.53 4.22 1.92
C LEU A 8 -1.42 4.31 0.66
N ASP A 9 -2.73 4.07 0.79
CA ASP A 9 -3.73 4.26 -0.28
C ASP A 9 -4.05 5.73 -0.59
N ASP A 10 -3.86 6.64 0.38
CA ASP A 10 -4.00 8.08 0.16
C ASP A 10 -2.78 8.68 -0.59
N VAL A 11 -1.74 7.87 -0.84
CA VAL A 11 -0.50 8.31 -1.47
C VAL A 11 -0.52 8.06 -2.97
N SER A 12 -0.89 9.12 -3.71
CA SER A 12 -0.94 9.21 -5.18
C SER A 12 -1.83 8.16 -5.87
N THR A 13 -3.00 8.61 -6.32
CA THR A 13 -3.96 7.77 -7.07
C THR A 13 -3.40 7.34 -8.43
N SER A 14 -2.57 8.17 -9.05
CA SER A 14 -1.96 7.93 -10.36
C SER A 14 -0.44 8.10 -10.35
N TYR A 15 0.22 7.43 -11.29
CA TYR A 15 1.65 7.60 -11.51
C TYR A 15 1.98 8.99 -12.08
N ILE A 16 2.95 9.66 -11.46
CA ILE A 16 3.50 10.94 -11.92
C ILE A 16 4.42 10.75 -13.13
N ASP A 17 4.52 11.78 -13.98
CA ASP A 17 5.55 11.85 -15.02
C ASP A 17 6.95 11.98 -14.38
N HIS A 18 7.78 10.96 -14.57
CA HIS A 18 9.14 10.88 -14.06
C HIS A 18 10.09 11.99 -14.55
N HIS A 19 9.75 12.69 -15.64
CA HIS A 19 10.53 13.83 -16.14
C HIS A 19 10.40 15.05 -15.23
N LEU A 20 9.31 15.14 -14.45
CA LEU A 20 9.10 16.23 -13.50
C LEU A 20 10.06 16.15 -12.31
N PHE A 21 10.62 14.99 -12.00
CA PHE A 21 11.61 14.86 -10.92
C PHE A 21 12.85 15.70 -11.20
N SER A 22 13.35 15.71 -12.44
CA SER A 22 14.50 16.53 -12.81
C SER A 22 14.22 18.04 -12.79
N THR A 23 12.95 18.43 -12.90
CA THR A 23 12.52 19.84 -12.88
C THR A 23 12.37 20.37 -11.46
N TYR A 24 11.83 19.57 -10.54
CA TYR A 24 11.43 20.03 -9.21
C TYR A 24 12.32 19.52 -8.07
N LEU A 25 13.12 18.48 -8.29
CA LEU A 25 14.01 17.92 -7.28
C LEU A 25 15.48 18.25 -7.60
N PRO A 26 16.31 18.47 -6.56
CA PRO A 26 17.76 18.45 -6.69
C PRO A 26 18.23 17.15 -7.36
N VAL A 27 19.29 17.21 -8.17
CA VAL A 27 19.79 16.09 -9.00
C VAL A 27 19.97 14.79 -8.19
N HIS A 28 20.49 14.87 -6.97
CA HIS A 28 20.69 13.70 -6.11
C HIS A 28 19.38 13.04 -5.67
N LEU A 29 18.31 13.83 -5.46
CA LEU A 29 16.99 13.31 -5.13
C LEU A 29 16.24 12.87 -6.37
N ALA A 30 16.43 13.54 -7.51
CA ALA A 30 15.79 13.17 -8.78
C ALA A 30 16.21 11.76 -9.22
N ALA A 31 17.50 11.44 -9.12
CA ALA A 31 18.01 10.10 -9.45
C ALA A 31 17.40 9.01 -8.56
N VAL A 32 17.29 9.28 -7.25
CA VAL A 32 16.68 8.34 -6.30
C VAL A 32 15.17 8.22 -6.56
N ALA A 33 14.48 9.32 -6.81
CA ALA A 33 13.06 9.34 -7.13
C ALA A 33 12.76 8.51 -8.39
N GLN A 34 13.57 8.64 -9.45
CA GLN A 34 13.43 7.84 -10.66
C GLN A 34 13.60 6.34 -10.44
N GLN A 35 14.42 5.93 -9.47
CA GLN A 35 14.57 4.51 -9.12
C GLN A 35 13.41 4.00 -8.25
N LEU A 36 12.85 4.86 -7.40
CA LEU A 36 11.81 4.48 -6.44
C LEU A 36 10.38 4.66 -6.95
N TYR A 37 10.15 5.44 -8.02
CA TYR A 37 8.80 5.80 -8.48
C TYR A 37 7.95 4.59 -8.88
N ASN A 38 8.58 3.60 -9.53
CA ASN A 38 7.92 2.38 -9.98
C ASN A 38 8.87 1.19 -9.83
N ARG A 39 8.54 0.30 -8.89
CA ARG A 39 9.30 -0.93 -8.62
C ARG A 39 8.60 -2.18 -9.12
N LYS A 40 7.45 -2.05 -9.82
CA LYS A 40 6.73 -3.20 -10.38
C LYS A 40 7.59 -3.97 -11.39
N GLY A 41 8.47 -3.25 -12.11
CA GLY A 41 9.45 -3.82 -13.03
C GLY A 41 10.44 -4.80 -12.39
N GLU A 42 10.69 -4.71 -11.08
CA GLU A 42 11.54 -5.67 -10.36
C GLU A 42 10.88 -7.05 -10.25
N LEU A 43 9.55 -7.09 -10.14
CA LEU A 43 8.75 -8.31 -10.05
C LEU A 43 8.33 -8.80 -11.44
N ASN A 44 8.00 -7.87 -12.34
CA ASN A 44 7.59 -8.17 -13.71
C ASN A 44 8.21 -7.17 -14.71
N PRO A 45 9.30 -7.55 -15.40
CA PRO A 45 10.02 -6.67 -16.33
C PRO A 45 9.19 -6.15 -17.52
N GLY A 46 8.05 -6.78 -17.81
CA GLY A 46 7.14 -6.38 -18.89
C GLY A 46 6.10 -5.33 -18.47
N ASP A 47 6.00 -5.01 -17.18
CA ASP A 47 5.00 -4.07 -16.65
C ASP A 47 5.51 -2.62 -16.80
N ALA A 48 5.27 -2.04 -17.97
CA ALA A 48 5.63 -0.66 -18.30
C ALA A 48 4.54 0.31 -17.85
N THR A 49 4.69 0.84 -16.64
CA THR A 49 3.78 1.84 -16.08
C THR A 49 3.94 3.19 -16.78
N ARG A 50 2.81 3.78 -17.19
CA ARG A 50 2.73 5.07 -17.86
C ARG A 50 2.25 6.17 -16.89
N PRO A 51 2.61 7.44 -17.13
CA PRO A 51 2.04 8.55 -16.39
C PRO A 51 0.51 8.53 -16.50
N GLY A 52 -0.17 8.69 -15.36
CA GLY A 52 -1.64 8.60 -15.28
C GLY A 52 -2.19 7.20 -15.03
N ASP A 53 -1.38 6.15 -15.12
CA ASP A 53 -1.82 4.80 -14.73
C ASP A 53 -2.19 4.78 -13.24
N GLN A 54 -3.12 3.90 -12.89
CA GLN A 54 -3.59 3.76 -11.52
C GLN A 54 -2.54 3.06 -10.64
N ARG A 55 -2.18 3.68 -9.51
CA ARG A 55 -1.16 3.14 -8.59
C ARG A 55 -1.75 2.31 -7.46
N GLY A 56 -2.93 2.68 -6.97
CA GLY A 56 -3.71 1.97 -5.97
C GLY A 56 -5.17 1.88 -6.39
N SER A 57 -5.85 0.79 -6.06
CA SER A 57 -7.27 0.61 -6.34
C SER A 57 -8.10 0.79 -5.08
N ALA A 58 -8.88 1.87 -5.03
CA ALA A 58 -9.86 2.08 -3.97
C ALA A 58 -11.09 1.14 -4.07
N GLU A 59 -11.18 0.35 -5.14
CA GLU A 59 -12.31 -0.57 -5.38
C GLU A 59 -12.14 -1.90 -4.65
N HIS A 60 -10.92 -2.25 -4.22
CA HIS A 60 -10.62 -3.51 -3.56
C HIS A 60 -9.94 -3.22 -2.23
N ASP A 61 -10.72 -3.32 -1.15
CA ASP A 61 -10.20 -3.21 0.21
C ASP A 61 -9.12 -4.28 0.45
N ASP A 62 -8.04 -3.89 1.13
CA ASP A 62 -6.97 -4.80 1.50
C ASP A 62 -7.49 -6.03 2.27
N SER A 63 -6.86 -7.18 2.02
CA SER A 63 -7.22 -8.43 2.70
C SER A 63 -6.87 -8.34 4.19
N PHE A 64 -7.89 -8.35 5.06
CA PHE A 64 -7.72 -8.42 6.51
C PHE A 64 -7.89 -9.85 7.02
N PHE A 65 -7.07 -10.24 8.00
CA PHE A 65 -7.24 -11.51 8.73
C PHE A 65 -7.53 -11.21 10.20
N THR A 66 -8.52 -11.89 10.77
CA THR A 66 -8.87 -11.75 12.19
C THR A 66 -8.81 -13.11 12.86
N ILE A 67 -8.00 -13.24 13.91
CA ILE A 67 -7.93 -14.44 14.74
C ILE A 67 -8.65 -14.15 16.06
N HIS A 68 -9.68 -14.93 16.37
CA HIS A 68 -10.40 -14.83 17.64
C HIS A 68 -10.22 -16.12 18.44
N LEU A 69 -9.63 -16.01 19.63
CA LEU A 69 -9.36 -17.12 20.54
C LEU A 69 -10.07 -16.88 21.87
N LYS A 70 -10.87 -17.86 22.32
CA LYS A 70 -11.55 -17.83 23.62
C LYS A 70 -11.20 -19.10 24.40
N ALA A 71 -10.52 -18.94 25.52
CA ALA A 71 -10.28 -20.01 26.49
C ALA A 71 -11.12 -19.75 27.75
N GLY A 72 -11.85 -20.77 28.21
CA GLY A 72 -12.64 -20.72 29.43
C GLY A 72 -12.44 -21.99 30.25
N ILE A 73 -12.10 -21.84 31.53
CA ILE A 73 -11.95 -22.94 32.48
C ILE A 73 -13.00 -22.72 33.58
N ILE A 74 -13.79 -23.75 33.90
CA ILE A 74 -14.75 -23.73 35.01
C ILE A 74 -14.22 -24.66 36.09
N LEU A 75 -13.82 -24.09 37.23
CA LEU A 75 -13.46 -24.85 38.43
C LEU A 75 -14.58 -24.69 39.46
N GLY A 76 -15.09 -25.81 39.98
CA GLY A 76 -16.02 -25.80 41.13
C GLY A 76 -17.53 -25.71 40.84
N ARG A 77 -18.02 -26.12 39.65
CA ARG A 77 -19.46 -26.16 39.38
C ARG A 77 -20.16 -27.27 40.20
N GLN A 78 -20.66 -26.93 41.39
CA GLN A 78 -21.65 -27.72 42.12
C GLN A 78 -23.05 -27.23 41.70
N ARG A 79 -23.86 -28.12 41.11
CA ARG A 79 -25.29 -27.87 40.84
C ARG A 79 -26.04 -27.88 42.18
N ARG A 80 -26.80 -26.82 42.45
CA ARG A 80 -27.98 -26.89 43.33
C ARG A 80 -29.23 -26.89 42.46
#